data_AF-A0AAD6G712-F1
#
_entry.id   AF-A0AAD6G712-F1
#
_cell.length_a   1.000
_cell.length_b   1.000
_cell.length_c   1.000
_cell.angle_alpha   90.00
_cell.angle_beta   90.00
_cell.angle_gamma   90.00
#
_symmetry.space_group_name_H-M   'P 1'
#
loop_
_entity.id
_entity.type
_entity.pdbx_description
1 polymer ?
#
loop_
_entity_poly.entity_id
_entity_poly.type
_entity_poly.pdbx_seq_one_letter_code
_entity_poly.pdbx_strand_id
1 'polypeptide(L)'
;MRRRGALHKCLSPEPQSVSLGSVCFALVAAGLRYGGPDNKGMSILAVVFIFVYYVFYGMSLLSIPYMYPAGINSQKMRNIGTSFATTVNWLFVYVVVVATPTAIANIQWKYYMLYAIFNFCFIPVIWWFYIETANLSLEQVDRLFEIKNEGGNDMSWSEATRLAHKERGVGLSIHLEKDHGNSEHCEVVA
;
A
#
# COMPACT_ATOMS: atom_id res chain seq x y z
N MET A 1 -19.06 2.53 -18.65
CA MET A 1 -18.25 3.71 -18.24
C MET A 1 -18.67 4.15 -16.83
N ARG A 2 -18.15 3.53 -15.76
CA ARG A 2 -18.61 3.76 -14.37
C ARG A 2 -17.49 4.37 -13.52
N ARG A 3 -17.23 5.68 -13.72
CA ARG A 3 -16.18 6.47 -13.04
C ARG A 3 -16.55 6.95 -11.62
N ARG A 4 -17.42 6.25 -10.88
CA ARG A 4 -17.80 6.69 -9.51
C ARG A 4 -16.94 6.11 -8.38
N GLY A 5 -16.12 5.08 -8.64
CA GLY A 5 -15.18 4.54 -7.65
C GLY A 5 -13.81 5.22 -7.59
N ALA A 6 -13.45 6.04 -8.59
CA ALA A 6 -12.12 6.63 -8.69
C ALA A 6 -11.89 7.81 -7.73
N LEU A 7 -12.95 8.57 -7.42
CA LEU A 7 -12.86 9.77 -6.57
C LEU A 7 -12.60 9.43 -5.08
N HIS A 8 -13.09 8.29 -4.59
CA HIS A 8 -12.83 7.86 -3.21
C HIS A 8 -11.42 7.28 -3.02
N LYS A 9 -10.81 6.72 -4.08
CA LYS A 9 -9.41 6.25 -4.09
C LYS A 9 -8.39 7.41 -4.06
N CYS A 10 -8.78 8.63 -4.45
CA CYS A 10 -7.90 9.80 -4.41
C CYS A 10 -7.71 10.38 -3.00
N LEU A 11 -8.52 9.95 -2.02
CA LEU A 11 -8.51 10.45 -0.64
C LEU A 11 -7.76 9.52 0.34
N SER A 12 -7.19 8.40 -0.12
CA SER A 12 -6.14 7.76 0.68
C SER A 12 -4.86 8.59 0.53
N PRO A 13 -4.07 8.80 1.60
CA PRO A 13 -2.84 9.60 1.53
C PRO A 13 -1.70 8.93 0.73
N GLU A 14 -1.89 7.68 0.30
CA GLU A 14 -0.84 6.81 -0.27
C GLU A 14 -0.36 7.18 -1.69
N PRO A 15 -1.21 7.52 -2.68
CA PRO A 15 -0.71 7.92 -4.00
C PRO A 15 -0.13 9.34 -4.00
N GLN A 16 -0.56 10.19 -3.06
CA GLN A 16 -0.07 11.57 -2.94
C GLN A 16 1.38 11.59 -2.43
N SER A 17 1.73 10.73 -1.48
CA SER A 17 3.09 10.64 -0.96
C SER A 17 4.12 10.17 -2.00
N VAL A 18 3.75 9.23 -2.87
CA VAL A 18 4.63 8.73 -3.96
C VAL A 18 4.88 9.81 -5.00
N SER A 19 3.85 10.59 -5.33
CA SER A 19 3.99 11.73 -6.24
C SER A 19 4.93 12.80 -5.66
N LEU A 20 4.83 13.07 -4.35
CA LEU A 20 5.66 14.04 -3.67
C LEU A 20 7.11 13.57 -3.52
N GLY A 21 7.34 12.27 -3.29
CA GLY A 21 8.67 11.66 -3.32
C GLY A 21 9.35 11.76 -4.70
N SER A 22 8.57 11.60 -5.78
CA SER A 22 9.06 11.80 -7.16
C SER A 22 9.53 13.23 -7.41
N VAL A 23 8.74 14.22 -6.94
CA VAL A 23 9.08 15.65 -7.05
C VAL A 23 10.33 15.97 -6.23
N CYS A 24 10.46 15.40 -5.02
CA CYS A 24 11.66 15.59 -4.20
C CYS A 24 12.92 15.06 -4.91
N PHE A 25 12.88 13.87 -5.50
CA PHE A 25 14.03 13.34 -6.25
C PHE A 25 14.36 14.14 -7.51
N ALA A 26 13.36 14.70 -8.19
CA ALA A 26 13.59 15.61 -9.31
C ALA A 26 14.30 16.90 -8.87
N LEU A 27 13.93 17.45 -7.72
CA LEU A 27 14.58 18.63 -7.12
C LEU A 27 16.00 18.32 -6.61
N VAL A 28 16.23 17.13 -6.05
CA VAL A 28 17.58 16.66 -5.70
C VAL A 28 18.46 16.57 -6.95
N ALA A 29 17.96 15.97 -8.04
CA ALA A 29 18.71 15.88 -9.29
C ALA A 29 19.03 17.26 -9.89
N ALA A 30 18.09 18.21 -9.83
CA ALA A 30 18.31 19.60 -10.25
C ALA A 30 19.33 20.32 -9.36
N GLY A 31 19.24 20.16 -8.04
CA GLY A 31 20.18 20.72 -7.07
C GLY A 31 21.60 20.18 -7.24
N LEU A 32 21.75 18.89 -7.55
CA LEU A 32 23.04 18.26 -7.84
C LEU A 32 23.60 18.63 -9.22
N ARG A 33 22.76 18.97 -10.20
CA ARG A 33 23.20 19.39 -11.54
C ARG A 33 23.72 20.83 -11.57
N TYR A 34 23.05 21.74 -10.87
CA TYR A 34 23.40 23.16 -10.84
C TYR A 34 24.18 23.56 -9.57
N GLY A 35 24.36 22.62 -8.63
CA GLY A 35 25.18 22.76 -7.45
C GLY A 35 26.67 22.66 -7.77
N GLY A 36 27.46 23.50 -7.12
CA GLY A 36 28.92 23.56 -7.30
C GLY A 36 29.55 24.54 -6.32
N PRO A 37 30.89 24.71 -6.36
CA PRO A 37 31.62 25.63 -5.50
C PRO A 37 31.07 27.07 -5.55
N ASP A 38 30.62 27.48 -6.73
CA ASP A 38 30.07 28.81 -7.01
C ASP A 38 28.61 28.97 -6.55
N ASN A 39 27.86 27.87 -6.46
CA ASN A 39 26.42 27.86 -6.18
C ASN A 39 26.08 26.93 -5.00
N LYS A 40 26.58 27.27 -3.81
CA LYS A 40 26.33 26.51 -2.57
C LYS A 40 24.84 26.35 -2.25
N GLY A 41 24.01 27.33 -2.62
CA GLY A 41 22.56 27.28 -2.39
C GLY A 41 21.87 26.08 -3.04
N MET A 42 22.27 25.72 -4.26
CA MET A 42 21.70 24.57 -4.98
C MET A 42 22.13 23.23 -4.37
N SER A 43 23.35 23.15 -3.83
CA SER A 43 23.82 21.97 -3.09
C SER A 43 23.08 21.80 -1.76
N ILE A 44 22.84 22.88 -1.03
CA ILE A 44 22.02 22.85 0.21
C ILE A 44 20.60 22.41 -0.12
N LEU A 45 20.03 22.92 -1.21
CA LEU A 45 18.70 22.52 -1.68
C LEU A 45 18.62 21.00 -1.93
N ALA A 46 19.60 20.41 -2.60
CA ALA A 46 19.65 18.95 -2.79
C ALA A 46 19.67 18.17 -1.47
N VAL A 47 20.42 18.64 -0.47
CA VAL A 47 20.49 18.00 0.85
C VAL A 47 19.15 18.13 1.59
N VAL A 48 18.53 19.31 1.61
CA VAL A 48 17.24 19.50 2.27
C VAL A 48 16.17 18.60 1.66
N PHE A 49 16.08 18.54 0.33
CA PHE A 49 15.07 17.72 -0.34
C PHE A 49 15.29 16.21 -0.18
N ILE A 50 16.54 15.75 0.06
CA ILE A 50 16.78 14.32 0.37
C ILE A 50 16.25 13.96 1.76
N PHE A 51 16.38 14.85 2.75
CA PHE A 51 15.81 14.64 4.09
C PHE A 51 14.28 14.71 4.07
N VAL A 52 13.72 15.66 3.32
CA VAL A 52 12.28 15.75 3.10
C VAL A 52 11.74 14.47 2.44
N TYR A 53 12.47 13.92 1.46
CA TYR A 53 12.14 12.62 0.87
C TYR A 53 12.11 11.50 1.93
N TYR A 54 13.08 11.42 2.83
CA TYR A 54 13.09 10.39 3.89
C TYR A 54 11.85 10.44 4.79
N VAL A 55 11.35 11.64 5.10
CA VAL A 55 10.12 11.81 5.89
C VAL A 55 8.91 11.26 5.14
N PHE A 56 8.75 11.59 3.86
CA PHE A 56 7.66 11.06 3.03
C PHE A 56 7.76 9.56 2.78
N TYR A 57 8.98 9.05 2.58
CA TYR A 57 9.26 7.63 2.43
C TYR A 57 8.85 6.85 3.69
N GLY A 58 9.19 7.38 4.87
CA GLY A 58 8.82 6.77 6.15
C GLY A 58 7.30 6.71 6.39
N MET A 59 6.56 7.74 5.99
CA MET A 59 5.10 7.79 6.20
C MET A 59 4.29 6.92 5.22
N SER A 60 4.86 6.48 4.11
CA SER A 60 4.09 5.84 3.04
C SER A 60 4.67 4.52 2.56
N LEU A 61 5.78 4.58 1.83
CA LEU A 61 6.35 3.43 1.16
C LEU A 61 6.96 2.41 2.12
N LEU A 62 7.36 2.82 3.32
CA LEU A 62 7.93 1.90 4.30
C LEU A 62 6.87 0.95 4.87
N SER A 63 5.65 1.42 5.14
CA SER A 63 4.62 0.61 5.80
C SER A 63 3.92 -0.37 4.85
N ILE A 64 3.81 -0.02 3.56
CA ILE A 64 3.10 -0.82 2.54
C ILE A 64 3.60 -2.27 2.44
N PRO A 65 4.89 -2.56 2.19
CA PRO A 65 5.35 -3.92 1.93
C PRO A 65 5.24 -4.85 3.15
N TYR A 66 5.18 -4.31 4.36
CA TYR A 66 5.05 -5.11 5.57
C TYR A 66 3.59 -5.28 6.02
N MET A 67 2.76 -4.26 5.83
CA MET A 67 1.34 -4.31 6.25
C MET A 67 0.45 -4.97 5.20
N TYR A 68 0.72 -4.73 3.91
CA TYR A 68 -0.15 -5.18 2.82
C TYR A 68 -0.22 -6.71 2.70
N PRO A 69 0.88 -7.48 2.73
CA PRO A 69 0.82 -8.94 2.66
C PRO A 69 0.05 -9.58 3.82
N ALA A 70 0.09 -8.96 5.00
CA ALA A 70 -0.66 -9.44 6.15
C ALA A 70 -2.17 -9.21 6.00
N GLY A 71 -2.58 -8.14 5.29
CA GLY A 71 -3.98 -7.78 5.09
C GLY A 71 -4.69 -8.53 3.95
N ILE A 72 -3.95 -9.01 2.94
CA ILE A 72 -4.56 -9.68 1.78
C ILE A 72 -4.55 -11.21 1.86
N ASN A 73 -3.67 -11.80 2.67
CA ASN A 73 -3.52 -13.25 2.72
C ASN A 73 -4.46 -13.88 3.76
N SER A 74 -5.12 -14.97 3.34
CA SER A 74 -5.90 -15.82 4.23
C SER A 74 -5.06 -16.32 5.40
N GLN A 75 -5.69 -16.48 6.57
CA GLN A 75 -5.05 -16.81 7.83
C GLN A 75 -4.11 -18.03 7.72
N LYS A 76 -4.44 -19.01 6.89
CA LYS A 76 -3.62 -20.23 6.68
C LYS A 76 -2.37 -19.96 5.84
N MET A 77 -2.45 -19.08 4.84
CA MET A 77 -1.36 -18.82 3.88
C MET A 77 -0.56 -17.55 4.16
N ARG A 78 -0.98 -16.78 5.17
CA ARG A 78 -0.35 -15.51 5.53
C ARG A 78 1.15 -15.61 5.77
N ASN A 79 1.59 -16.61 6.53
CA ASN A 79 3.01 -16.74 6.87
C ASN A 79 3.89 -16.99 5.64
N ILE A 80 3.36 -17.74 4.66
CA ILE A 80 4.05 -18.03 3.40
C ILE A 80 4.04 -16.77 2.50
N GLY A 81 2.89 -16.12 2.35
CA GLY A 81 2.79 -14.89 1.56
C GLY A 81 3.70 -13.77 2.08
N THR A 82 3.74 -13.58 3.40
CA THR A 82 4.58 -12.56 4.05
C THR A 82 6.08 -12.89 3.95
N SER A 83 6.48 -14.16 4.06
CA SER A 83 7.90 -14.55 3.95
C SER A 83 8.43 -14.37 2.53
N PHE A 84 7.63 -14.71 1.50
CA PHE A 84 7.97 -14.43 0.11
C PHE A 84 8.06 -12.93 -0.17
N ALA A 85 7.08 -12.14 0.28
CA ALA A 85 7.10 -10.68 0.12
C ALA A 85 8.36 -10.06 0.76
N THR A 86 8.72 -10.51 1.96
CA THR A 86 9.92 -10.05 2.67
C THR A 86 11.19 -10.46 1.94
N THR A 87 11.29 -11.70 1.44
CA THR A 87 12.45 -12.18 0.69
C THR A 87 12.68 -11.37 -0.58
N VAL A 88 11.61 -11.13 -1.34
CA VAL A 88 11.67 -10.33 -2.57
C VAL A 88 12.05 -8.88 -2.24
N ASN A 89 11.51 -8.30 -1.17
CA ASN A 89 11.89 -6.96 -0.71
C ASN A 89 13.39 -6.86 -0.42
N TRP A 90 13.94 -7.75 0.41
CA TRP A 90 15.37 -7.73 0.74
C TRP A 90 16.28 -8.03 -0.45
N LEU A 91 15.84 -8.88 -1.37
CA LEU A 91 16.56 -9.14 -2.61
C LEU A 91 16.70 -7.87 -3.45
N PHE A 92 15.63 -7.11 -3.63
CA PHE A 92 15.69 -5.83 -4.35
C PHE A 92 16.50 -4.77 -3.62
N VAL A 93 16.40 -4.70 -2.28
CA VAL A 93 17.28 -3.82 -1.47
C VAL A 93 18.74 -4.16 -1.73
N TYR A 94 19.11 -5.45 -1.71
CA TYR A 94 20.48 -5.88 -2.00
C TYR A 94 20.94 -5.44 -3.40
N VAL A 95 20.13 -5.69 -4.43
CA VAL A 95 20.45 -5.27 -5.82
C VAL A 95 20.68 -3.76 -5.90
N VAL A 96 19.81 -2.97 -5.26
CA VAL A 96 19.94 -1.51 -5.25
C VAL A 96 21.20 -1.05 -4.52
N VAL A 97 21.51 -1.63 -3.35
CA VAL A 97 22.70 -1.27 -2.56
C VAL A 97 23.99 -1.58 -3.33
N VAL A 98 24.06 -2.71 -4.02
CA VAL A 98 25.23 -3.07 -4.85
C VAL A 98 25.32 -2.21 -6.11
N ALA A 99 24.19 -1.87 -6.73
CA ALA A 99 24.17 -1.05 -7.95
C ALA A 99 24.47 0.44 -7.68
N THR A 100 24.07 0.97 -6.53
CA THR A 100 24.20 2.39 -6.14
C THR A 100 25.62 2.95 -6.26
N PRO A 101 26.67 2.36 -5.65
CA PRO A 101 28.02 2.93 -5.71
C PRO A 101 28.56 3.00 -7.14
N THR A 102 28.35 1.95 -7.93
CA THR A 102 28.75 1.90 -9.35
C THR A 102 27.98 2.90 -10.18
N ALA A 103 26.67 3.06 -9.93
CA ALA A 103 25.83 3.98 -10.67
C ALA A 103 26.15 5.45 -10.35
N ILE A 104 26.40 5.79 -9.08
CA ILE A 104 26.81 7.15 -8.71
C ILE A 104 28.15 7.50 -9.35
N ALA A 105 29.14 6.59 -9.35
CA ALA A 105 30.45 6.83 -9.96
C ALA A 105 30.36 7.16 -11.47
N ASN A 106 29.51 6.45 -12.22
CA ASN A 106 29.40 6.60 -13.67
C ASN A 106 28.39 7.68 -14.11
N ILE A 107 27.23 7.74 -13.45
CA ILE A 107 26.03 8.44 -13.92
C ILE A 107 25.70 9.67 -13.04
N GLN A 108 26.33 9.79 -11.86
CA GLN A 108 26.30 10.97 -10.98
C GLN A 108 24.86 11.43 -10.69
N TRP A 109 24.56 12.72 -10.92
CA TRP A 109 23.24 13.34 -10.67
C TRP A 109 22.08 12.66 -11.44
N LYS A 110 22.35 12.03 -12.59
CA LYS A 110 21.30 11.38 -13.40
C LYS A 110 20.76 10.12 -12.71
N TYR A 111 21.51 9.50 -11.80
CA TYR A 111 21.05 8.34 -11.04
C TYR A 111 19.82 8.67 -10.18
N TYR A 112 19.75 9.89 -9.66
CA TYR A 112 18.60 10.37 -8.89
C TYR A 112 17.34 10.58 -9.76
N MET A 113 17.48 10.89 -11.05
CA MET A 113 16.33 10.98 -11.97
C MET A 113 15.70 9.61 -12.24
N LEU A 114 16.51 8.55 -12.24
CA LEU A 114 16.01 7.18 -12.40
C LEU A 114 15.08 6.80 -11.24
N TYR A 115 15.40 7.21 -10.00
CA TYR A 115 14.48 7.05 -8.86
C TYR A 115 13.19 7.87 -9.00
N ALA A 116 13.26 9.09 -9.55
CA ALA A 116 12.07 9.89 -9.80
C ALA A 116 11.13 9.20 -10.81
N ILE A 117 11.68 8.63 -11.89
CA ILE A 117 10.92 7.88 -12.90
C ILE A 117 10.33 6.60 -12.28
N PHE A 118 11.10 5.83 -11.53
CA PHE A 118 10.59 4.62 -10.89
C PHE A 118 9.43 4.93 -9.94
N ASN A 119 9.54 5.96 -9.10
CA ASN A 119 8.44 6.40 -8.23
C ASN A 119 7.20 6.80 -9.05
N PHE A 120 7.36 7.48 -10.18
CA PHE A 120 6.24 7.83 -11.05
C PHE A 120 5.59 6.60 -11.71
N CYS A 121 6.39 5.61 -12.12
CA CYS A 121 5.91 4.35 -12.68
C CYS A 121 5.12 3.50 -11.66
N PHE A 122 5.39 3.64 -10.36
CA PHE A 122 4.62 2.95 -9.33
C PHE A 122 3.19 3.49 -9.17
N ILE A 123 2.93 4.76 -9.50
CA ILE A 123 1.60 5.37 -9.39
C ILE A 123 0.51 4.61 -10.19
N PRO A 124 0.68 4.35 -11.51
CA PRO A 124 -0.32 3.59 -12.27
C PRO A 124 -0.42 2.12 -11.81
N VAL A 125 0.68 1.53 -11.35
CA VAL A 125 0.69 0.16 -10.82
C VAL A 125 -0.17 0.07 -9.56
N ILE A 126 0.03 0.98 -8.60
CA ILE A 126 -0.80 1.05 -7.39
C ILE A 126 -2.26 1.31 -7.80
N TRP A 127 -2.52 2.23 -8.72
CA TRP A 127 -3.89 2.52 -9.12
C TRP A 127 -4.66 1.31 -9.67
N TRP A 128 -3.99 0.44 -10.42
CA TRP A 128 -4.61 -0.73 -11.06
C TRP A 128 -4.63 -1.98 -10.16
N PHE A 129 -3.51 -2.27 -9.49
CA PHE A 129 -3.33 -3.53 -8.76
C PHE A 129 -3.77 -3.44 -7.29
N TYR A 130 -3.85 -2.24 -6.72
CA TYR A 130 -4.18 -2.09 -5.31
C TYR A 130 -5.69 -2.22 -5.12
N ILE A 131 -6.07 -3.27 -4.39
CA ILE A 131 -7.42 -3.49 -3.90
C ILE A 131 -7.53 -2.87 -2.51
N GLU A 132 -8.60 -2.13 -2.30
CA GLU A 132 -8.88 -1.52 -1.00
C GLU A 132 -9.44 -2.60 -0.07
N THR A 133 -8.66 -3.02 0.92
CA THR A 133 -9.09 -3.97 1.97
C THR A 133 -9.21 -3.31 3.35
N ALA A 134 -9.14 -1.97 3.43
CA ALA A 134 -9.26 -1.26 4.70
C ALA A 134 -10.60 -1.55 5.40
N ASN A 135 -10.55 -1.65 6.73
CA ASN A 135 -11.68 -1.88 7.64
C ASN A 135 -12.41 -3.24 7.50
N LEU A 136 -11.82 -4.23 6.84
CA LEU A 136 -12.31 -5.61 6.84
C LEU A 136 -11.57 -6.43 7.91
N SER A 137 -12.29 -7.28 8.64
CA SER A 137 -11.64 -8.31 9.46
C SER A 137 -11.02 -9.38 8.56
N LEU A 138 -10.09 -10.15 9.12
CA LEU A 138 -9.38 -11.21 8.38
C LEU A 138 -10.33 -12.25 7.77
N GLU A 139 -11.42 -12.59 8.48
CA GLU A 139 -12.47 -13.49 8.01
C GLU A 139 -13.29 -12.87 6.88
N GLN A 140 -13.52 -11.55 6.92
CA GLN A 140 -14.24 -10.82 5.88
C GLN A 140 -13.40 -10.65 4.61
N VAL A 141 -12.08 -10.58 4.73
CA VAL A 141 -11.17 -10.58 3.58
C VAL A 141 -11.23 -11.93 2.86
N ASP A 142 -11.21 -13.03 3.60
CA ASP A 142 -11.36 -14.36 3.01
C ASP A 142 -12.72 -14.50 2.30
N ARG A 143 -13.79 -14.04 2.95
CA ARG A 143 -15.13 -14.03 2.36
C ARG A 143 -15.26 -13.12 1.13
N LEU A 144 -14.57 -11.98 1.12
CA LEU A 144 -14.50 -11.07 -0.03
C LEU A 144 -13.94 -11.78 -1.26
N PHE A 145 -12.86 -12.56 -1.09
CA PHE A 145 -12.26 -13.32 -2.18
C PHE A 145 -13.17 -14.47 -2.64
N GLU A 146 -13.89 -15.14 -1.74
CA GLU A 146 -14.90 -16.16 -2.08
C GLU A 146 -16.03 -15.58 -2.94
N ILE A 147 -16.64 -14.48 -2.48
CA ILE A 147 -17.73 -13.79 -3.21
C ILE A 147 -17.26 -13.35 -4.60
N LYS A 148 -16.03 -12.83 -4.70
CA LYS A 148 -15.45 -12.43 -5.99
C LYS A 148 -15.21 -13.61 -6.94
N ASN A 149 -14.84 -14.77 -6.39
CA ASN A 149 -14.64 -16.00 -7.15
C ASN A 149 -15.97 -16.56 -7.68
N GLU A 150 -17.01 -16.59 -6.83
CA GLU A 150 -18.36 -17.00 -7.20
C GLU A 150 -19.02 -16.05 -8.22
N GLY A 151 -18.77 -14.74 -8.08
CA GLY A 151 -19.33 -13.69 -8.91
C GLY A 151 -18.77 -13.58 -10.34
N GLY A 152 -17.73 -14.34 -10.67
CA GLY A 152 -17.05 -14.24 -11.97
C GLY A 152 -16.48 -12.85 -12.27
N ASN A 153 -16.12 -12.59 -13.53
CA ASN A 153 -15.48 -11.32 -13.93
C ASN A 153 -16.40 -10.09 -13.89
N ASP A 154 -17.72 -10.28 -13.84
CA ASP A 154 -18.69 -9.18 -13.86
C ASP A 154 -18.83 -8.49 -12.49
N MET A 155 -18.51 -9.19 -11.40
CA MET A 155 -18.61 -8.64 -10.06
C MET A 155 -17.43 -7.71 -9.75
N SER A 156 -17.74 -6.45 -9.47
CA SER A 156 -16.74 -5.46 -9.06
C SER A 156 -16.30 -5.70 -7.61
N TRP A 157 -15.02 -5.47 -7.32
CA TRP A 157 -14.48 -5.52 -5.94
C TRP A 157 -15.26 -4.64 -4.97
N SER A 158 -15.72 -3.46 -5.41
CA SER A 158 -16.55 -2.58 -4.56
C SER A 158 -17.88 -3.21 -4.16
N GLU A 159 -18.44 -4.05 -5.02
CA GLU A 159 -19.72 -4.72 -4.77
C GLU A 159 -19.53 -5.93 -3.86
N ALA A 160 -18.47 -6.70 -4.07
CA ALA A 160 -18.07 -7.79 -3.19
C ALA A 160 -17.76 -7.29 -1.77
N THR A 161 -17.06 -6.15 -1.62
CA THR A 161 -16.80 -5.53 -0.30
C THR A 161 -18.08 -5.13 0.40
N ARG A 162 -19.06 -4.57 -0.34
CA ARG A 162 -20.36 -4.20 0.23
C ARG A 162 -21.14 -5.42 0.74
N LEU A 163 -21.07 -6.54 0.01
CA LEU A 163 -21.71 -7.79 0.41
C LEU A 163 -21.06 -8.37 1.67
N ALA A 164 -19.72 -8.40 1.74
CA ALA A 164 -18.98 -8.87 2.91
C ALA A 164 -19.27 -8.04 4.19
N HIS A 165 -19.49 -6.72 4.06
CA HIS A 165 -19.95 -5.90 5.18
C HIS A 165 -21.39 -6.20 5.61
N LYS A 166 -22.27 -6.50 4.66
CA LYS A 166 -23.69 -6.78 4.94
C LYS A 166 -23.86 -8.13 5.66
N GLU A 167 -23.11 -9.15 5.24
CA GLU A 167 -23.13 -10.47 5.89
C GLU A 167 -22.73 -10.39 7.37
N ARG A 168 -21.83 -9.48 7.76
CA ARG A 168 -21.48 -9.22 9.17
C ARG A 168 -22.67 -8.72 9.99
N GLY A 169 -23.45 -7.78 9.45
CA GLY A 169 -24.63 -7.23 10.14
C GLY A 169 -25.68 -8.30 10.41
N VAL A 170 -25.88 -9.20 9.43
CA VAL A 170 -26.82 -10.32 9.54
C VAL A 170 -26.30 -11.39 10.51
N GLY A 171 -25.02 -11.77 10.43
CA GLY A 171 -24.41 -12.75 11.33
C GLY A 171 -24.44 -12.30 12.80
N LEU A 172 -24.17 -11.01 13.06
CA LEU A 172 -24.27 -10.45 14.40
C LEU A 172 -25.71 -10.44 14.91
N SER A 173 -26.70 -10.07 14.08
CA SER A 173 -28.11 -10.12 14.50
C SER A 173 -28.60 -11.54 14.81
N ILE A 174 -28.15 -12.55 14.05
CA ILE A 174 -28.52 -13.95 14.31
C ILE A 174 -27.85 -14.47 15.59
N HIS A 175 -26.60 -14.07 15.86
CA HIS A 175 -25.93 -14.44 17.12
C HIS A 175 -26.59 -13.78 18.33
N LEU A 176 -26.96 -12.51 18.24
CA LEU A 176 -27.69 -11.82 19.30
C LEU A 176 -29.08 -12.43 19.53
N GLU A 177 -29.82 -12.79 18.47
CA GLU A 177 -31.10 -13.48 18.58
C GLU A 177 -30.95 -14.86 19.25
N LYS A 178 -29.88 -15.60 18.95
CA LYS A 178 -29.59 -16.89 19.61
C LYS A 178 -29.19 -16.71 21.08
N ASP A 179 -28.43 -15.69 21.42
CA ASP A 179 -28.05 -15.43 22.82
C ASP A 179 -29.26 -14.98 23.65
N HIS A 180 -30.18 -14.21 23.06
CA HIS A 180 -31.47 -13.88 23.70
C HIS A 180 -32.38 -15.11 23.83
N GLY A 181 -32.47 -15.95 22.80
CA GLY A 181 -33.26 -17.19 22.87
C GLY A 181 -32.68 -18.26 23.80
N ASN A 182 -31.36 -18.27 24.02
CA ASN A 182 -30.70 -19.23 24.91
C ASN A 182 -30.64 -18.75 26.38
N SER A 183 -30.76 -17.44 26.63
CA SER A 183 -30.86 -16.89 27.99
C SER A 183 -32.25 -17.06 28.61
N GLU A 184 -33.31 -17.22 27.81
CA GLU A 184 -34.64 -17.64 28.31
C GLU A 184 -34.69 -19.12 28.73
N HIS A 185 -33.69 -19.95 28.38
CA HIS A 185 -33.65 -21.37 28.74
C HIS A 185 -32.82 -21.67 29.99
N CYS A 186 -32.26 -20.65 30.65
CA CYS A 186 -31.42 -20.78 31.84
C CYS A 186 -32.09 -20.22 33.12
N GLU A 187 -33.41 -20.38 33.25
CA GLU A 187 -34.15 -20.29 34.52
C GLU A 187 -35.15 -21.45 34.55
N VAL A 188 -34.75 -22.64 35.01
CA VAL A 188 -35.51 -23.59 35.86
C VAL A 188 -34.62 -24.84 36.01
N VAL A 189 -33.62 -24.83 36.90
CA VAL A 189 -33.16 -26.07 37.54
C VAL A 189 -32.94 -25.73 39.01
N ALA A 190 -33.92 -26.14 39.83
CA ALA A 190 -33.87 -26.17 41.27
C ALA A 190 -33.02 -27.33 41.79
#